data_AF-A0A521ZGX0-F1
#
_entry.id   AF-A0A521ZGX0-F1
#
_cell.length_a   1.000
_cell.length_b   1.000
_cell.length_c   1.000
_cell.angle_alpha   90.00
_cell.angle_beta   90.00
_cell.angle_gamma   90.00
#
_symmetry.space_group_name_H-M   'P 1'
#
loop_
_entity.id
_entity.type
_entity.pdbx_description
1 polymer ?
#
loop_
_entity_poly.entity_id
_entity_poly.type
_entity_poly.pdbx_seq_one_letter_code
_entity_poly.pdbx_strand_id
1 'polypeptide(L)'
;MHKTEEPALDPAFVIPTDRIGRYQLTSVLGHGSMASVYLAHDPVLDRDVAIKTLNPGGGKLAHLFEENFINEARAVARLNYPNIVTIFEAGKADGYAYIAMEYLEGRDLRQLIWDETELSFVQIGDLLHRVARALDYAHNNGVIHRDIKPANIFLVRKNRPKILDFGLAKLPMDAALDLGLAPHQSQVTGTPFYMSPEQVAGKPLDHRSDIFSLGVILYELLTHHKPFAGPRPQEVIDQILHYTPPLPRELRSNVPHELELIVARALAKDPDKRYQSAYDMAKDLGRYAAKAGASKVLKQAQDSARRHGHSSRPDSNPAETSHSPLHWLKAKLNSHWLPEWHAHATTQMTR
;
A
#
# COMPACT_ATOMS: atom_id res chain seq x y z
N MET A 1 -24.33 14.30 -13.27
CA MET A 1 -23.40 13.35 -13.91
C MET A 1 -22.19 14.14 -14.39
N HIS A 2 -21.16 14.31 -13.55
CA HIS A 2 -19.86 14.80 -14.00
C HIS A 2 -18.94 13.58 -14.07
N LYS A 3 -18.73 13.06 -15.29
CA LYS A 3 -17.55 12.25 -15.59
C LYS A 3 -16.39 13.22 -15.64
N THR A 4 -15.69 13.37 -14.52
CA THR A 4 -14.38 14.02 -14.51
C THR A 4 -13.36 12.98 -14.92
N GLU A 5 -12.71 13.26 -16.04
CA GLU A 5 -11.69 12.43 -16.68
C GLU A 5 -10.57 12.07 -15.69
N GLU A 6 -10.08 10.83 -15.75
CA GLU A 6 -8.77 10.46 -15.19
C GLU A 6 -7.74 11.50 -15.65
N PRO A 7 -6.77 11.89 -14.82
CA PRO A 7 -5.69 12.75 -15.29
C PRO A 7 -4.96 12.01 -16.40
N ALA A 8 -5.21 12.41 -17.66
CA ALA A 8 -4.50 11.90 -18.81
C ALA A 8 -3.00 12.18 -18.58
N LEU A 9 -2.17 11.14 -18.78
CA LEU A 9 -0.73 11.30 -18.85
C LEU A 9 -0.42 12.38 -19.89
N ASP A 10 0.41 13.36 -19.53
CA ASP A 10 0.82 14.44 -20.41
C ASP A 10 1.40 13.85 -21.71
N PRO A 11 0.81 14.15 -22.89
CA PRO A 11 1.23 13.60 -24.18
C PRO A 11 2.65 14.00 -24.60
N ALA A 12 3.34 14.85 -23.82
CA ALA A 12 4.72 15.28 -24.09
C ALA A 12 5.82 14.32 -23.58
N PHE A 13 5.51 13.27 -22.81
CA PHE A 13 6.55 12.39 -22.25
C PHE A 13 6.77 11.12 -23.09
N VAL A 14 7.67 11.25 -24.06
CA VAL A 14 8.18 10.16 -24.88
C VAL A 14 9.14 9.31 -24.06
N ILE A 15 9.10 7.98 -24.25
CA ILE A 15 10.12 7.09 -23.70
C ILE A 15 11.46 7.51 -24.31
N PRO A 16 12.46 7.96 -23.53
CA PRO A 16 13.68 8.54 -24.08
C PRO A 16 14.55 7.52 -24.83
N THR A 17 14.27 6.24 -24.65
CA THR A 17 14.95 5.09 -25.27
C THR A 17 14.01 3.90 -25.33
N ASP A 18 14.12 3.05 -26.36
CA ASP A 18 13.29 1.83 -26.46
C ASP A 18 13.71 0.74 -25.46
N ARG A 19 14.86 0.89 -24.80
CA ARG A 19 15.40 -0.10 -23.85
C ARG A 19 16.29 0.51 -22.76
N ILE A 20 16.38 -0.21 -21.64
CA ILE A 20 17.42 -0.01 -20.63
C ILE A 20 18.03 -1.38 -20.28
N GLY A 21 19.32 -1.54 -20.56
CA GLY A 21 20.00 -2.83 -20.46
C GLY A 21 19.30 -3.86 -21.35
N ARG A 22 18.79 -4.93 -20.72
CA ARG A 22 18.02 -5.97 -21.43
C ARG A 22 16.52 -5.70 -21.54
N TYR A 23 16.01 -4.75 -20.77
CA TYR A 23 14.57 -4.50 -20.62
C TYR A 23 14.05 -3.63 -21.75
N GLN A 24 13.00 -4.08 -22.44
CA GLN A 24 12.36 -3.34 -23.52
C GLN A 24 11.25 -2.47 -22.93
N LEU A 25 11.36 -1.14 -23.02
CA LEU A 25 10.39 -0.22 -22.43
C LEU A 25 9.12 -0.16 -23.29
N THR A 26 7.96 -0.30 -22.66
CA THR A 26 6.67 -0.41 -23.35
C THR A 26 5.76 0.80 -23.11
N SER A 27 5.74 1.33 -21.89
CA SER A 27 4.95 2.52 -21.54
C SER A 27 5.46 3.20 -20.28
N VAL A 28 5.05 4.45 -20.05
CA VAL A 28 5.32 5.18 -18.80
C VAL A 28 4.23 4.83 -17.78
N LEU A 29 4.62 4.33 -16.60
CA LEU A 29 3.72 4.04 -15.48
C LEU A 29 3.59 5.24 -14.53
N GLY A 30 4.64 6.06 -14.42
CA GLY A 30 4.61 7.25 -13.58
C GLY A 30 5.85 8.13 -13.78
N HIS A 31 5.67 9.43 -13.57
CA HIS A 31 6.73 10.43 -13.65
C HIS A 31 6.67 11.33 -12.42
N GLY A 32 7.79 11.44 -11.71
CA GLY A 32 7.98 12.37 -10.60
C GLY A 32 9.13 13.32 -10.87
N SER A 33 9.39 14.25 -9.96
CA SER A 33 10.51 15.21 -10.07
C SER A 33 11.87 14.50 -10.15
N MET A 34 12.07 13.45 -9.34
CA MET A 34 13.36 12.77 -9.19
C MET A 34 13.50 11.50 -10.03
N ALA A 35 12.39 10.87 -10.39
CA ALA A 35 12.42 9.54 -11.00
C ALA A 35 11.25 9.31 -11.96
N SER A 36 11.48 8.45 -12.94
CA SER A 36 10.46 7.93 -13.85
C SER A 36 10.31 6.43 -13.64
N VAL A 37 9.10 5.92 -13.84
CA VAL A 37 8.78 4.49 -13.76
C VAL A 37 8.14 4.08 -15.09
N TYR A 38 8.67 3.02 -15.69
CA TYR A 38 8.25 2.48 -16.97
C TYR A 38 7.78 1.04 -16.81
N LEU A 39 6.76 0.64 -17.59
CA LEU A 39 6.48 -0.76 -17.87
C LEU A 39 7.51 -1.23 -18.88
N ALA A 40 8.09 -2.40 -18.64
CA ALA A 40 9.04 -3.00 -19.56
C ALA A 40 8.88 -4.51 -19.60
N HIS A 41 9.35 -5.12 -20.68
CA HIS A 41 9.41 -6.57 -20.84
C HIS A 41 10.85 -7.07 -20.65
N ASP A 42 11.03 -8.12 -19.82
CA ASP A 42 12.30 -8.85 -19.67
C ASP A 42 12.31 -10.03 -20.65
N PRO A 43 13.02 -9.95 -21.79
CA PRO A 43 12.99 -10.99 -22.82
C PRO A 43 13.71 -12.28 -22.40
N VAL A 44 14.51 -12.25 -21.32
CA VAL A 44 15.23 -13.44 -20.82
C VAL A 44 14.31 -14.31 -19.96
N LEU A 45 13.47 -13.68 -19.15
CA LEU A 45 12.55 -14.37 -18.24
C LEU A 45 11.10 -14.39 -18.75
N ASP A 46 10.85 -13.78 -19.92
CA ASP A 46 9.54 -13.68 -20.57
C ASP A 46 8.45 -13.16 -19.63
N ARG A 47 8.68 -11.97 -19.06
CA ARG A 47 7.75 -11.35 -18.10
C ARG A 47 7.80 -9.84 -18.13
N ASP A 48 6.71 -9.23 -17.69
CA ASP A 48 6.64 -7.79 -17.48
C ASP A 48 7.23 -7.38 -16.13
N VAL A 49 7.91 -6.24 -16.12
CA VAL A 49 8.58 -5.64 -14.98
C VAL A 49 8.32 -4.13 -14.96
N ALA A 50 8.45 -3.53 -13.78
CA ALA A 50 8.54 -2.07 -13.67
C ALA A 50 10.02 -1.67 -13.59
N ILE A 51 10.43 -0.70 -14.42
CA ILE A 51 11.77 -0.12 -14.42
C ILE A 51 11.68 1.30 -13.86
N LYS A 52 12.31 1.54 -12.71
CA LYS A 52 12.46 2.87 -12.15
C LYS A 52 13.83 3.43 -12.49
N THR A 53 13.88 4.65 -12.99
CA THR A 53 15.13 5.38 -13.27
C THR A 53 15.14 6.72 -12.57
N LEU A 54 16.32 7.25 -12.27
CA LEU A 54 16.45 8.65 -11.91
C LEU A 54 16.29 9.53 -13.15
N ASN A 55 15.60 10.65 -13.00
CA ASN A 55 15.57 11.65 -14.05
C ASN A 55 16.97 12.27 -14.20
N PRO A 56 17.41 12.62 -15.43
CA PRO A 56 18.71 13.24 -15.64
C PRO A 56 18.77 14.61 -14.94
N GLY A 57 19.29 14.65 -13.72
CA GLY A 57 19.59 15.87 -12.99
C GLY A 57 21.03 16.26 -13.27
N GLY A 58 21.29 17.00 -14.34
CA GLY A 58 22.64 17.49 -14.63
C GLY A 58 23.25 18.22 -13.42
N GLY A 59 24.50 17.92 -13.08
CA GLY A 59 25.20 18.58 -11.97
C GLY A 59 26.28 17.71 -11.33
N LYS A 60 27.15 18.34 -10.52
CA LYS A 60 28.27 17.66 -9.85
C LYS A 60 27.85 16.58 -8.84
N LEU A 61 26.59 16.60 -8.39
CA LEU A 61 26.05 15.67 -7.38
C LEU A 61 25.27 14.49 -7.97
N ALA A 62 25.06 14.44 -9.29
CA ALA A 62 24.24 13.40 -9.93
C ALA A 62 24.70 11.97 -9.58
N HIS A 63 26.02 11.73 -9.57
CA HIS A 63 26.59 10.43 -9.22
C HIS A 63 26.28 9.99 -7.78
N LEU A 64 26.20 10.92 -6.83
CA LEU A 64 25.83 10.59 -5.44
C LEU A 64 24.37 10.14 -5.34
N PHE A 65 23.47 10.75 -6.11
CA PHE A 65 22.08 10.29 -6.17
C PHE A 65 21.97 8.90 -6.80
N GLU A 66 22.70 8.64 -7.89
CA GLU A 66 22.75 7.31 -8.53
C GLU A 66 23.28 6.22 -7.59
N GLU A 67 24.36 6.49 -6.87
CA GLU A 67 24.94 5.54 -5.93
C GLU A 67 24.00 5.24 -4.77
N ASN A 68 23.37 6.27 -4.19
CA ASN A 68 22.38 6.08 -3.13
C ASN A 68 21.16 5.32 -3.63
N PHE A 69 20.67 5.63 -4.83
CA PHE A 69 19.56 4.94 -5.48
C PHE A 69 19.84 3.43 -5.62
N ILE A 70 21.03 3.06 -6.08
CA ILE A 70 21.44 1.64 -6.19
C ILE A 70 21.66 1.00 -4.82
N ASN A 71 22.30 1.70 -3.88
CA ASN A 71 22.57 1.17 -2.55
C ASN A 71 21.29 0.89 -1.77
N GLU A 72 20.30 1.76 -1.89
CA GLU A 72 19.02 1.56 -1.23
C GLU A 72 18.22 0.43 -1.91
N ALA A 73 18.25 0.34 -3.24
CA ALA A 73 17.69 -0.80 -3.95
C ALA A 73 18.28 -2.12 -3.47
N ARG A 74 19.60 -2.18 -3.23
CA ARG A 74 20.27 -3.37 -2.67
C ARG A 74 19.81 -3.68 -1.25
N ALA A 75 19.51 -2.68 -0.44
CA ALA A 75 18.99 -2.88 0.91
C ALA A 75 17.60 -3.55 0.87
N VAL A 76 16.76 -3.08 -0.04
CA VAL A 76 15.38 -3.54 -0.23
C VAL A 76 15.33 -4.89 -0.95
N ALA A 77 16.24 -5.16 -1.89
CA ALA A 77 16.31 -6.44 -2.61
C ALA A 77 16.59 -7.64 -1.69
N ARG A 78 17.11 -7.41 -0.48
CA ARG A 78 17.27 -8.46 0.54
C ARG A 78 15.97 -8.79 1.26
N LEU A 79 14.95 -7.94 1.16
CA LEU A 79 13.66 -8.15 1.80
C LEU A 79 12.80 -9.06 0.93
N ASN A 80 12.31 -10.15 1.51
CA ASN A 80 11.34 -11.02 0.86
C ASN A 80 10.09 -11.13 1.75
N TYR A 81 9.10 -10.29 1.47
CA TYR A 81 7.86 -10.24 2.24
C TYR A 81 6.65 -9.97 1.33
N PRO A 82 5.49 -10.64 1.52
CA PRO A 82 4.36 -10.53 0.61
C PRO A 82 3.84 -9.11 0.36
N ASN A 83 4.00 -8.22 1.35
CA ASN A 83 3.52 -6.84 1.34
C ASN A 83 4.64 -5.82 1.08
N ILE A 84 5.80 -6.26 0.59
CA ILE A 84 6.89 -5.41 0.09
C ILE A 84 7.06 -5.69 -1.40
N VAL A 85 7.46 -4.68 -2.17
CA VAL A 85 7.80 -4.85 -3.59
C VAL A 85 9.10 -5.65 -3.75
N THR A 86 9.09 -6.57 -4.69
CA THR A 86 10.25 -7.41 -5.01
C THR A 86 11.13 -6.69 -6.01
N ILE A 87 12.38 -6.43 -5.63
CA ILE A 87 13.41 -5.92 -6.54
C ILE A 87 14.14 -7.11 -7.14
N PHE A 88 14.19 -7.14 -8.47
CA PHE A 88 14.91 -8.18 -9.21
C PHE A 88 16.35 -7.79 -9.49
N GLU A 89 16.58 -6.52 -9.85
CA GLU A 89 17.88 -6.03 -10.29
C GLU A 89 18.02 -4.53 -10.02
N ALA A 90 19.24 -4.07 -9.77
CA ALA A 90 19.58 -2.65 -9.76
C ALA A 90 20.97 -2.47 -10.36
N GLY A 91 21.13 -1.47 -11.23
CA GLY A 91 22.38 -1.28 -11.96
C GLY A 91 22.45 0.03 -12.74
N LYS A 92 23.46 0.13 -13.61
CA LYS A 92 23.62 1.23 -14.56
C LYS A 92 23.68 0.67 -15.98
N ALA A 93 22.87 1.21 -16.89
CA ALA A 93 22.86 0.84 -18.31
C ALA A 93 22.38 2.02 -19.14
N ASP A 94 22.93 2.16 -20.36
CA ASP A 94 22.49 3.17 -21.33
C ASP A 94 22.47 4.62 -20.79
N GLY A 95 23.37 4.92 -19.83
CA GLY A 95 23.44 6.23 -19.17
C GLY A 95 22.46 6.43 -18.00
N TYR A 96 21.69 5.42 -17.62
CA TYR A 96 20.72 5.47 -16.53
C TYR A 96 21.12 4.56 -15.37
N ALA A 97 20.99 5.06 -14.14
CA ALA A 97 20.83 4.20 -12.98
C ALA A 97 19.37 3.71 -12.93
N TYR A 98 19.17 2.40 -12.78
CA TYR A 98 17.85 1.79 -12.85
C TYR A 98 17.65 0.71 -11.77
N ILE A 99 16.38 0.50 -11.44
CA ILE A 99 15.89 -0.61 -10.59
C ILE A 99 14.80 -1.34 -11.36
N ALA A 100 14.98 -2.64 -11.57
CA ALA A 100 13.96 -3.53 -12.09
C ALA A 100 13.23 -4.22 -10.93
N MET A 101 11.91 -4.11 -10.90
CA MET A 101 11.06 -4.64 -9.84
C MET A 101 9.80 -5.29 -10.41
N GLU A 102 9.07 -6.03 -9.58
CA GLU A 102 7.80 -6.63 -9.99
C GLU A 102 6.83 -5.57 -10.52
N TYR A 103 6.20 -5.87 -11.66
CA TYR A 103 5.11 -5.05 -12.17
C TYR A 103 3.84 -5.35 -11.36
N LEU A 104 3.16 -4.30 -10.91
CA LEU A 104 1.93 -4.40 -10.13
C LEU A 104 0.75 -3.81 -10.88
N GLU A 105 -0.30 -4.61 -11.05
CA GLU A 105 -1.61 -4.14 -11.52
C GLU A 105 -2.48 -3.69 -10.34
N GLY A 106 -3.00 -2.47 -10.41
CA GLY A 106 -3.85 -1.91 -9.35
C GLY A 106 -3.72 -0.40 -9.27
N ARG A 107 -3.87 0.13 -8.06
CA ARG A 107 -3.81 1.57 -7.80
C ARG A 107 -3.16 1.85 -6.45
N ASP A 108 -2.59 3.04 -6.28
CA ASP A 108 -2.02 3.46 -5.00
C ASP A 108 -3.12 3.89 -4.00
N LEU A 109 -2.79 3.94 -2.70
CA LEU A 109 -3.73 4.34 -1.66
C LEU A 109 -4.12 5.82 -1.76
N ARG A 110 -3.26 6.67 -2.36
CA ARG A 110 -3.59 8.08 -2.61
C ARG A 110 -4.76 8.18 -3.61
N GLN A 111 -4.74 7.42 -4.70
CA GLN A 111 -5.84 7.35 -5.66
C GLN A 111 -7.13 6.88 -4.96
N LEU A 112 -7.03 5.92 -4.04
CA LEU A 112 -8.19 5.49 -3.25
C LEU A 112 -8.79 6.60 -2.39
N ILE A 113 -7.94 7.37 -1.71
CA ILE A 113 -8.34 8.53 -0.90
C ILE A 113 -8.94 9.62 -1.79
N TRP A 114 -8.33 9.89 -2.94
CA TRP A 114 -8.78 10.91 -3.90
C TRP A 114 -10.15 10.59 -4.49
N ASP A 115 -10.39 9.33 -4.84
CA ASP A 115 -11.68 8.87 -5.36
C ASP A 115 -12.76 8.75 -4.26
N GLU A 116 -12.46 9.17 -3.03
CA GLU A 116 -13.34 9.07 -1.86
C GLU A 116 -13.92 7.67 -1.67
N THR A 117 -13.16 6.64 -2.05
CA THR A 117 -13.64 5.27 -2.02
C THR A 117 -13.81 4.82 -0.57
N GLU A 118 -15.06 4.52 -0.18
CA GLU A 118 -15.35 4.11 1.19
C GLU A 118 -14.76 2.73 1.52
N LEU A 119 -13.83 2.71 2.47
CA LEU A 119 -13.40 1.50 3.15
C LEU A 119 -14.12 1.43 4.51
N SER A 120 -14.69 0.27 4.83
CA SER A 120 -15.14 0.02 6.19
C SER A 120 -13.95 0.08 7.16
N PHE A 121 -14.20 0.45 8.40
CA PHE A 121 -13.17 0.49 9.43
C PHE A 121 -12.42 -0.85 9.58
N VAL A 122 -13.12 -1.99 9.37
CA VAL A 122 -12.50 -3.32 9.36
C VAL A 122 -11.49 -3.48 8.22
N GLN A 123 -11.82 -2.99 7.02
CA GLN A 123 -10.91 -3.01 5.87
C GLN A 123 -9.71 -2.09 6.10
N ILE A 124 -9.91 -0.91 6.69
CA ILE A 124 -8.82 0.02 7.06
C ILE A 124 -7.87 -0.68 8.06
N GLY A 125 -8.43 -1.31 9.10
CA GLY A 125 -7.68 -2.04 10.10
C GLY A 125 -6.86 -3.21 9.52
N ASP A 126 -7.47 -4.05 8.67
CA ASP A 126 -6.77 -5.17 8.01
C ASP A 126 -5.69 -4.69 7.01
N LEU A 127 -5.98 -3.64 6.24
CA LEU A 127 -5.02 -3.05 5.30
C LEU A 127 -3.78 -2.54 6.04
N LEU A 128 -3.97 -1.68 7.06
CA LEU A 128 -2.85 -1.10 7.78
C LEU A 128 -2.18 -2.09 8.72
N HIS A 129 -2.87 -3.13 9.19
CA HIS A 129 -2.24 -4.27 9.86
C HIS A 129 -1.16 -4.90 8.97
N ARG A 130 -1.47 -5.17 7.71
CA ARG A 130 -0.52 -5.78 6.75
C ARG A 130 0.65 -4.85 6.42
N VAL A 131 0.38 -3.54 6.27
CA VAL A 131 1.43 -2.53 6.09
C VAL A 131 2.35 -2.48 7.31
N ALA A 132 1.80 -2.44 8.53
CA ALA A 132 2.59 -2.45 9.76
C ALA A 132 3.42 -3.73 9.93
N ARG A 133 2.90 -4.90 9.54
CA ARG A 133 3.67 -6.16 9.52
C ARG A 133 4.83 -6.13 8.51
N ALA A 134 4.63 -5.50 7.36
CA ALA A 134 5.68 -5.33 6.36
C ALA A 134 6.78 -4.38 6.84
N LEU A 135 6.39 -3.27 7.46
CA LEU A 135 7.33 -2.34 8.11
C LEU A 135 8.14 -3.05 9.20
N ASP A 136 7.48 -3.80 10.08
CA ASP A 136 8.15 -4.60 11.11
C ASP A 136 9.18 -5.56 10.52
N TYR A 137 8.83 -6.27 9.44
CA TYR A 137 9.77 -7.13 8.73
C TYR A 137 10.98 -6.35 8.20
N ALA A 138 10.77 -5.18 7.57
CA ALA A 138 11.86 -4.34 7.08
C ALA A 138 12.75 -3.82 8.22
N HIS A 139 12.15 -3.36 9.32
CA HIS A 139 12.84 -2.83 10.50
C HIS A 139 13.74 -3.89 11.14
N ASN A 140 13.25 -5.12 11.28
CA ASN A 140 14.03 -6.25 11.79
C ASN A 140 15.19 -6.68 10.86
N ASN A 141 15.18 -6.22 9.60
CA ASN A 141 16.28 -6.41 8.64
C ASN A 141 17.14 -5.14 8.48
N GLY A 142 17.00 -4.17 9.39
CA GLY A 142 17.80 -2.95 9.41
C GLY A 142 17.43 -1.91 8.35
N VAL A 143 16.24 -2.03 7.75
CA VAL A 143 15.74 -1.10 6.72
C VAL A 143 14.62 -0.24 7.30
N ILE A 144 14.80 1.08 7.32
CA ILE A 144 13.77 2.07 7.68
C ILE A 144 13.30 2.73 6.38
N HIS A 145 11.99 2.87 6.19
CA HIS A 145 11.43 3.36 4.93
C HIS A 145 11.54 4.88 4.75
N ARG A 146 11.30 5.68 5.80
CA ARG A 146 11.49 7.15 5.82
C ARG A 146 10.58 7.96 4.86
N ASP A 147 9.66 7.32 4.14
CA ASP A 147 8.77 7.99 3.19
C ASP A 147 7.41 7.27 3.08
N ILE A 148 6.90 6.79 4.21
CA ILE A 148 5.57 6.18 4.24
C ILE A 148 4.51 7.24 3.98
N LYS A 149 3.77 7.06 2.88
CA LYS A 149 2.68 7.92 2.42
C LYS A 149 1.74 7.11 1.52
N PRO A 150 0.49 7.55 1.29
CA PRO A 150 -0.46 6.77 0.50
C PRO A 150 0.00 6.44 -0.92
N ALA A 151 0.78 7.32 -1.57
CA ALA A 151 1.34 7.05 -2.91
C ALA A 151 2.36 5.89 -2.94
N ASN A 152 2.95 5.53 -1.79
CA ASN A 152 3.92 4.44 -1.67
C ASN A 152 3.28 3.12 -1.14
N ILE A 153 1.95 3.09 -1.01
CA ILE A 153 1.20 1.88 -0.64
C ILE A 153 0.32 1.48 -1.83
N PHE A 154 0.78 0.52 -2.61
CA PHE A 154 0.08 0.04 -3.80
C PHE A 154 -0.90 -1.07 -3.45
N LEU A 155 -2.12 -0.99 -3.96
CA LEU A 155 -3.17 -1.97 -3.72
C LEU A 155 -3.32 -2.86 -4.95
N VAL A 156 -2.92 -4.12 -4.81
CA VAL A 156 -3.16 -5.16 -5.82
C VAL A 156 -4.49 -5.86 -5.58
N ARG A 157 -4.85 -6.80 -6.47
CA ARG A 157 -6.10 -7.59 -6.41
C ARG A 157 -6.51 -7.98 -4.97
N LYS A 158 -7.78 -7.73 -4.65
CA LYS A 158 -8.39 -7.89 -3.30
C LYS A 158 -7.83 -6.94 -2.23
N ASN A 159 -7.47 -5.70 -2.62
CA ASN A 159 -6.92 -4.66 -1.73
C ASN A 159 -5.75 -5.13 -0.87
N ARG A 160 -4.88 -5.98 -1.44
CA ARG A 160 -3.67 -6.40 -0.73
C ARG A 160 -2.61 -5.30 -0.89
N PRO A 161 -2.09 -4.73 0.21
CA PRO A 161 -1.10 -3.67 0.10
C PRO A 161 0.27 -4.23 -0.25
N LYS A 162 1.02 -3.50 -1.07
CA LYS A 162 2.47 -3.64 -1.27
C LYS A 162 3.12 -2.29 -1.04
N ILE A 163 4.11 -2.26 -0.17
CA ILE A 163 4.92 -1.08 0.09
C ILE A 163 5.94 -0.94 -1.05
N LEU A 164 5.93 0.22 -1.67
CA LEU A 164 6.87 0.64 -2.72
C LEU A 164 7.85 1.65 -2.15
N ASP A 165 8.97 1.88 -2.85
CA ASP A 165 9.73 3.12 -2.72
C ASP A 165 10.22 3.50 -1.31
N PHE A 166 10.80 2.55 -0.58
CA PHE A 166 12.14 2.60 0.04
C PHE A 166 12.67 3.81 0.84
N GLY A 167 12.43 5.03 0.35
CA GLY A 167 13.37 6.14 0.42
C GLY A 167 14.19 6.38 -0.87
N LEU A 168 14.02 5.56 -1.94
CA LEU A 168 15.04 5.26 -2.98
C LEU A 168 15.74 6.47 -3.63
N ALA A 169 15.17 7.66 -3.55
CA ALA A 169 15.68 8.87 -4.18
C ALA A 169 16.11 9.97 -3.19
N LYS A 170 16.22 9.68 -1.88
CA LYS A 170 16.60 10.68 -0.87
C LYS A 170 18.07 10.52 -0.47
N LEU A 171 18.81 11.63 -0.50
CA LEU A 171 20.14 11.69 0.11
C LEU A 171 20.01 11.39 1.61
N PRO A 172 20.87 10.53 2.18
CA PRO A 172 20.99 10.41 3.63
C PRO A 172 21.15 11.78 4.28
N MET A 173 20.52 11.98 5.44
CA MET A 173 20.54 13.25 6.17
C MET A 173 21.96 13.77 6.37
N ASP A 174 22.87 12.89 6.78
CA ASP A 174 24.27 13.20 7.03
C ASP A 174 25.00 13.63 5.74
N ALA A 175 24.72 12.97 4.62
CA ALA A 175 25.26 13.36 3.32
C ALA A 175 24.68 14.70 2.83
N ALA A 176 23.41 14.99 3.11
CA ALA A 176 22.83 16.29 2.78
C ALA A 176 23.44 17.42 3.64
N LEU A 177 23.67 17.15 4.94
CA LEU A 177 24.28 18.09 5.88
C LEU A 177 25.75 18.38 5.56
N ASP A 178 26.55 17.35 5.26
CA ASP A 178 27.96 17.49 4.85
C ASP A 178 28.11 18.30 3.55
N LEU A 179 27.10 18.26 2.69
CA LEU A 179 27.04 19.02 1.44
C LEU A 179 26.48 20.43 1.61
N GLY A 180 26.17 20.87 2.84
CA GLY A 180 25.58 22.19 3.12
C GLY A 180 24.17 22.36 2.53
N LEU A 181 23.52 21.27 2.12
CA LEU A 181 22.13 21.29 1.69
C LEU A 181 21.29 21.35 2.96
N ALA A 182 20.56 22.46 3.17
CA ALA A 182 19.65 22.54 4.30
C ALA A 182 18.70 21.32 4.26
N PRO A 183 18.44 20.64 5.40
CA PRO A 183 17.48 19.53 5.51
C PRO A 183 16.17 19.76 4.75
N HIS A 184 15.72 21.01 4.75
CA HIS A 184 14.47 21.45 4.15
C HIS A 184 14.57 21.75 2.64
N GLN A 185 15.76 21.98 2.08
CA GLN A 185 15.94 22.43 0.69
C GLN A 185 16.22 21.28 -0.28
N SER A 186 16.75 20.14 0.18
CA SER A 186 17.00 18.96 -0.68
C SER A 186 15.90 17.90 -0.63
N GLN A 187 14.99 17.95 0.35
CA GLN A 187 14.03 16.86 0.63
C GLN A 187 12.54 17.24 0.45
N VAL A 188 12.21 18.51 0.27
CA VAL A 188 10.82 19.00 0.30
C VAL A 188 10.38 19.44 -1.10
N THR A 189 10.30 18.50 -2.05
CA THR A 189 9.45 18.71 -3.23
C THR A 189 8.02 18.32 -2.86
N GLY A 190 7.23 19.31 -2.44
CA GLY A 190 5.84 19.13 -1.99
C GLY A 190 5.65 19.29 -0.46
N THR A 191 4.40 19.33 0.00
CA THR A 191 4.08 19.57 1.41
C THR A 191 4.31 18.31 2.28
N PRO A 192 4.97 18.41 3.45
CA PRO A 192 5.48 17.26 4.22
C PRO A 192 4.41 16.54 5.07
N PHE A 193 3.21 16.35 4.54
CA PHE A 193 2.01 15.93 5.29
C PHE A 193 2.16 14.64 6.12
N TYR A 194 3.07 13.73 5.75
CA TYR A 194 3.25 12.43 6.40
C TYR A 194 4.60 12.30 7.12
N MET A 195 5.43 13.35 7.15
CA MET A 195 6.72 13.30 7.82
C MET A 195 6.55 13.32 9.34
N SER A 196 7.45 12.63 10.04
CA SER A 196 7.50 12.66 11.50
C SER A 196 8.13 13.95 12.05
N PRO A 197 7.89 14.30 13.33
CA PRO A 197 8.53 15.44 14.01
C PRO A 197 10.06 15.43 13.89
N GLU A 198 10.68 14.26 14.05
CA GLU A 198 12.12 14.10 13.93
C GLU A 198 12.62 14.31 12.50
N GLN A 199 11.85 13.90 11.47
CA GLN A 199 12.18 14.20 10.07
C GLN A 199 12.15 15.69 9.78
N VAL A 200 11.07 16.37 10.15
CA VAL A 200 10.96 17.82 9.89
C VAL A 200 11.88 18.65 10.78
N ALA A 201 12.32 18.14 11.93
CA ALA A 201 13.34 18.78 12.77
C ALA A 201 14.78 18.44 12.36
N GLY A 202 14.95 17.54 11.38
CA GLY A 202 16.25 17.04 10.95
C GLY A 202 17.06 16.32 12.02
N LYS A 203 16.36 15.61 12.91
CA LYS A 203 16.97 14.77 13.95
C LYS A 203 17.27 13.36 13.40
N PRO A 204 18.17 12.61 14.04
CA PRO A 204 18.38 11.21 13.69
C PRO A 204 17.06 10.43 13.67
N LEU A 205 16.89 9.61 12.63
CA LEU A 205 15.67 8.83 12.41
C LEU A 205 15.87 7.38 12.84
N ASP A 206 14.84 6.81 13.45
CA ASP A 206 14.70 5.38 13.65
C ASP A 206 13.36 4.88 13.06
N HIS A 207 13.06 3.59 13.24
CA HIS A 207 11.85 2.96 12.73
C HIS A 207 10.55 3.57 13.25
N ARG A 208 10.57 4.35 14.35
CA ARG A 208 9.39 5.01 14.93
C ARG A 208 8.94 6.21 14.09
N SER A 209 9.77 6.66 13.15
CA SER A 209 9.34 7.61 12.10
C SER A 209 8.28 6.99 11.18
N ASP A 210 8.49 5.76 10.71
CA ASP A 210 7.53 5.06 9.84
C ASP A 210 6.19 4.80 10.56
N ILE A 211 6.24 4.54 11.87
CA ILE A 211 5.06 4.37 12.73
C ILE A 211 4.22 5.66 12.78
N PHE A 212 4.88 6.81 12.95
CA PHE A 212 4.18 8.09 12.94
C PHE A 212 3.51 8.35 11.59
N SER A 213 4.25 8.15 10.49
CA SER A 213 3.72 8.29 9.14
C SER A 213 2.52 7.37 8.88
N LEU A 214 2.58 6.12 9.35
CA LEU A 214 1.44 5.18 9.27
C LEU A 214 0.25 5.65 10.12
N GLY A 215 0.50 6.27 11.28
CA GLY A 215 -0.51 6.91 12.11
C GLY A 215 -1.22 8.07 11.39
N VAL A 216 -0.49 8.87 10.61
CA VAL A 216 -1.07 9.94 9.77
C VAL A 216 -2.00 9.34 8.71
N ILE A 217 -1.58 8.27 8.04
CA ILE A 217 -2.41 7.57 7.04
C ILE A 217 -3.68 6.99 7.69
N LEU A 218 -3.55 6.36 8.87
CA LEU A 218 -4.71 5.85 9.60
C LEU A 218 -5.70 6.98 9.92
N TYR A 219 -5.21 8.11 10.45
CA TYR A 219 -6.05 9.27 10.74
C TYR A 219 -6.83 9.73 9.50
N GLU A 220 -6.15 9.89 8.36
CA GLU A 220 -6.77 10.35 7.13
C GLU A 220 -7.80 9.36 6.59
N LEU A 221 -7.54 8.06 6.64
CA LEU A 221 -8.51 7.06 6.22
C LEU A 221 -9.76 7.02 7.12
N LEU A 222 -9.63 7.33 8.41
CA LEU A 222 -10.75 7.33 9.33
C LEU A 222 -11.63 8.58 9.18
N THR A 223 -10.99 9.73 8.96
CA THR A 223 -11.62 11.04 9.05
C THR A 223 -11.84 11.72 7.71
N HIS A 224 -11.21 11.24 6.63
CA HIS A 224 -11.09 11.90 5.33
C HIS A 224 -10.32 13.24 5.37
N HIS A 225 -9.64 13.54 6.48
CA HIS A 225 -8.89 14.77 6.68
C HIS A 225 -7.48 14.45 7.13
N LYS A 226 -6.48 15.22 6.69
CA LYS A 226 -5.12 15.11 7.24
C LYS A 226 -5.08 15.68 8.66
N PRO A 227 -4.34 15.07 9.59
CA PRO A 227 -4.20 15.60 10.95
C PRO A 227 -3.39 16.91 10.98
N PHE A 228 -2.48 17.09 10.02
CA PHE A 228 -1.66 18.29 9.88
C PHE A 228 -1.87 18.86 8.47
N ALA A 229 -2.38 20.08 8.37
CA ALA A 229 -2.70 20.71 7.10
C ALA A 229 -2.60 22.23 7.19
N GLY A 230 -2.16 22.86 6.10
CA GLY A 230 -2.03 24.30 6.00
C GLY A 230 -1.71 24.73 4.57
N PRO A 231 -1.99 25.99 4.21
CA PRO A 231 -1.74 26.53 2.88
C PRO A 231 -0.25 26.58 2.52
N ARG A 232 0.65 26.60 3.51
CA ARG A 232 2.10 26.68 3.30
C ARG A 232 2.83 25.51 3.96
N PRO A 233 3.90 24.98 3.33
CA PRO A 233 4.70 23.90 3.93
C PRO A 233 5.21 24.19 5.35
N GLN A 234 5.59 25.44 5.63
CA GLN A 234 6.08 25.86 6.95
C GLN A 234 5.01 25.71 8.05
N GLU A 235 3.74 25.96 7.73
CA GLU A 235 2.64 25.81 8.68
C GLU A 235 2.37 24.33 8.98
N VAL A 236 2.50 23.47 7.97
CA VAL A 236 2.40 22.01 8.17
C VAL A 236 3.54 21.51 9.03
N ILE A 237 4.77 22.00 8.83
CA ILE A 237 5.93 21.67 9.67
C ILE A 237 5.68 22.09 11.13
N ASP A 238 5.21 23.32 11.35
CA ASP A 238 4.89 23.81 12.70
C ASP A 238 3.82 22.93 13.38
N GLN A 239 2.77 22.54 12.65
CA GLN A 239 1.77 21.63 13.17
C GLN A 239 2.32 20.23 13.48
N ILE A 240 3.18 19.69 12.60
CA ILE A 240 3.85 18.41 12.85
C ILE A 240 4.68 18.49 14.14
N LEU A 241 5.31 19.62 14.44
CA LEU A 241 6.13 19.77 15.65
C LEU A 241 5.30 20.03 16.92
N HIS A 242 4.28 20.88 16.85
CA HIS A 242 3.68 21.50 18.05
C HIS A 242 2.19 21.26 18.21
N TYR A 243 1.46 21.00 17.11
CA TYR A 243 0.01 20.88 17.14
C TYR A 243 -0.45 19.46 17.47
N THR A 244 -1.46 19.35 18.33
CA THR A 244 -2.18 18.09 18.59
C THR A 244 -3.49 18.09 17.82
N PRO A 245 -3.70 17.18 16.86
CA PRO A 245 -4.93 17.13 16.08
C PRO A 245 -6.12 16.65 16.93
N PRO A 246 -7.37 17.01 16.56
CA PRO A 246 -8.56 16.48 17.21
C PRO A 246 -8.58 14.95 17.12
N LEU A 247 -9.20 14.26 18.07
CA LEU A 247 -9.34 12.81 17.95
C LEU A 247 -10.28 12.45 16.78
N PRO A 248 -10.06 11.32 16.09
CA PRO A 248 -10.93 10.91 14.98
C PRO A 248 -12.44 10.90 15.28
N ARG A 249 -12.86 10.56 16.50
CA ARG A 249 -14.29 10.54 16.87
C ARG A 249 -14.89 11.93 17.06
N GLU A 250 -14.08 12.96 17.30
CA GLU A 250 -14.54 14.35 17.33
C GLU A 250 -15.00 14.82 15.94
N LEU A 251 -14.33 14.34 14.88
CA LEU A 251 -14.70 14.61 13.49
C LEU A 251 -15.76 13.64 12.96
N ARG A 252 -15.67 12.37 13.38
CA ARG A 252 -16.52 11.30 12.85
C ARG A 252 -16.90 10.32 13.97
N SER A 253 -18.02 10.59 14.64
CA SER A 253 -18.45 9.90 15.87
C SER A 253 -18.63 8.38 15.75
N ASN A 254 -18.82 7.85 14.53
CA ASN A 254 -18.93 6.42 14.26
C ASN A 254 -17.57 5.69 14.19
N VAL A 255 -16.44 6.41 14.25
CA VAL A 255 -15.11 5.80 14.33
C VAL A 255 -15.02 4.94 15.60
N PRO A 256 -14.55 3.69 15.51
CA PRO A 256 -14.33 2.83 16.66
C PRO A 256 -13.30 3.44 17.61
N HIS A 257 -13.58 3.39 18.91
CA HIS A 257 -12.69 3.92 19.93
C HIS A 257 -11.30 3.25 19.91
N GLU A 258 -11.23 1.95 19.61
CA GLU A 258 -9.95 1.25 19.50
C GLU A 258 -9.05 1.83 18.40
N LEU A 259 -9.60 2.25 17.25
CA LEU A 259 -8.80 2.85 16.17
C LEU A 259 -8.33 4.26 16.53
N GLU A 260 -9.14 5.03 17.25
CA GLU A 260 -8.76 6.33 17.80
C GLU A 260 -7.58 6.22 18.78
N LEU A 261 -7.59 5.22 19.66
CA LEU A 261 -6.47 5.00 20.59
C LEU A 261 -5.17 4.64 19.84
N ILE A 262 -5.26 3.84 18.78
CA ILE A 262 -4.10 3.51 17.93
C ILE A 262 -3.55 4.78 17.26
N VAL A 263 -4.42 5.63 16.71
CA VAL A 263 -4.04 6.93 16.14
C VAL A 263 -3.34 7.81 17.17
N ALA A 264 -3.95 8.01 18.34
CA ALA A 264 -3.43 8.88 19.39
C ALA A 264 -2.03 8.45 19.84
N ARG A 265 -1.80 7.13 19.97
CA ARG A 265 -0.49 6.59 20.31
C ARG A 265 0.54 6.73 19.18
N ALA A 266 0.15 6.45 17.93
CA ALA A 266 1.06 6.56 16.80
C ALA A 266 1.50 8.01 16.53
N LEU A 267 0.62 8.98 16.78
CA LEU A 267 0.86 10.42 16.53
C LEU A 267 1.48 11.17 17.72
N ALA A 268 1.89 10.48 18.79
CA ALA A 268 2.60 11.13 19.90
C ALA A 268 3.87 11.82 19.37
N LYS A 269 4.09 13.09 19.72
CA LYS A 269 5.24 13.86 19.20
C LYS A 269 6.58 13.28 19.66
N ASP A 270 6.62 12.90 20.93
CA ASP A 270 7.74 12.20 21.56
C ASP A 270 7.79 10.73 21.08
N PRO A 271 8.86 10.29 20.37
CA PRO A 271 9.02 8.92 19.91
C PRO A 271 8.93 7.86 21.01
N ASP A 272 9.33 8.18 22.25
CA ASP A 272 9.29 7.23 23.37
C ASP A 272 7.85 6.97 23.85
N LYS A 273 6.90 7.85 23.51
CA LYS A 273 5.47 7.69 23.81
C LYS A 273 4.71 6.97 22.70
N ARG A 274 5.34 6.72 21.55
CA ARG A 274 4.74 5.97 20.43
C ARG A 274 4.77 4.46 20.66
N TYR A 275 4.28 3.71 19.68
CA TYR A 275 4.62 2.30 19.57
C TYR A 275 6.14 2.15 19.40
N GLN A 276 6.74 1.24 20.17
CA GLN A 276 8.20 1.00 20.10
C GLN A 276 8.58 0.01 19.00
N SER A 277 7.60 -0.63 18.36
CA SER A 277 7.78 -1.47 17.18
C SER A 277 6.56 -1.36 16.25
N ALA A 278 6.78 -1.55 14.95
CA ALA A 278 5.66 -1.65 14.01
C ALA A 278 4.83 -2.93 14.27
N TYR A 279 5.43 -3.97 14.86
CA TYR A 279 4.72 -5.15 15.34
C TYR A 279 3.62 -4.82 16.36
N ASP A 280 3.90 -3.97 17.35
CA ASP A 280 2.92 -3.62 18.38
C ASP A 280 1.71 -2.88 17.80
N MET A 281 1.96 -1.96 16.87
CA MET A 281 0.89 -1.28 16.13
C MET A 281 0.10 -2.27 15.27
N ALA A 282 0.79 -3.19 14.57
CA ALA A 282 0.16 -4.22 13.77
C ALA A 282 -0.75 -5.11 14.62
N LYS A 283 -0.32 -5.49 15.81
CA LYS A 283 -1.09 -6.33 16.74
C LYS A 283 -2.40 -5.68 17.16
N ASP A 284 -2.38 -4.38 17.49
CA ASP A 284 -3.60 -3.66 17.87
C ASP A 284 -4.56 -3.50 16.67
N LEU A 285 -4.04 -3.16 15.48
CA LEU A 285 -4.82 -3.11 14.24
C LEU A 285 -5.45 -4.47 13.89
N GLY A 286 -4.67 -5.55 14.00
CA GLY A 286 -5.12 -6.91 13.72
C GLY A 286 -6.18 -7.40 14.71
N ARG A 287 -6.01 -7.10 16.01
CA ARG A 287 -7.01 -7.39 17.05
C ARG A 287 -8.34 -6.71 16.76
N TYR A 288 -8.30 -5.43 16.38
CA TYR A 288 -9.49 -4.69 15.99
C TYR A 288 -10.17 -5.35 14.77
N ALA A 289 -9.41 -5.62 13.70
CA ALA A 289 -9.97 -6.20 12.47
C ALA A 289 -10.60 -7.58 12.72
N ALA A 290 -9.94 -8.44 13.50
CA ALA A 290 -10.46 -9.77 13.85
C ALA A 290 -11.75 -9.71 14.67
N LYS A 291 -11.78 -8.87 15.73
CA LYS A 291 -12.96 -8.67 16.59
C LYS A 291 -14.16 -8.16 15.79
N ALA A 292 -13.93 -7.14 14.95
CA ALA A 292 -14.99 -6.53 14.16
C ALA A 292 -15.51 -7.46 13.05
N GLY A 293 -14.62 -8.24 12.43
CA GLY A 293 -14.99 -9.28 11.46
C GLY A 293 -15.85 -10.38 12.07
N ALA A 294 -15.47 -10.92 13.24
CA ALA A 294 -16.24 -11.94 13.95
C ALA A 294 -17.64 -11.45 14.36
N SER A 295 -17.75 -10.22 14.84
CA SER A 295 -19.02 -9.60 15.21
C SER A 295 -19.97 -9.47 14.00
N LYS A 296 -19.44 -9.16 12.81
CA LYS A 296 -20.22 -9.07 11.57
C LYS A 296 -20.78 -10.44 11.14
N VAL A 297 -19.96 -11.50 11.21
CA VAL A 297 -20.39 -12.87 10.88
C VAL A 297 -21.48 -13.36 11.83
N LEU A 298 -21.30 -13.14 13.14
CA LEU A 298 -22.31 -13.49 14.15
C LEU A 298 -23.64 -12.79 13.91
N LYS A 299 -23.62 -11.48 13.61
CA LYS A 299 -24.83 -10.72 13.31
C LYS A 299 -25.54 -11.24 12.05
N GLN A 300 -24.79 -11.54 10.99
CA GLN A 300 -25.34 -12.11 9.75
C GLN A 300 -25.96 -13.50 9.96
N ALA A 301 -25.33 -14.36 10.76
CA ALA A 301 -25.87 -15.67 11.11
C ALA A 301 -27.17 -15.54 11.93
N GLN A 302 -27.22 -14.62 12.89
CA GLN A 302 -28.42 -14.33 13.69
C GLN A 302 -29.56 -13.76 12.84
N ASP A 303 -29.26 -12.84 11.93
CA ASP A 303 -30.27 -12.25 11.03
C ASP A 303 -30.81 -13.30 10.04
N SER A 304 -29.95 -14.20 9.55
CA SER A 304 -30.36 -15.32 8.70
C SER A 304 -31.24 -16.32 9.45
N ALA A 305 -30.89 -16.67 10.69
CA ALA A 305 -31.70 -17.53 11.55
C ALA A 305 -33.06 -16.90 11.89
N ARG A 306 -33.13 -15.58 12.11
CA ARG A 306 -34.39 -14.85 12.34
C ARG A 306 -35.30 -14.84 11.12
N ARG A 307 -34.74 -14.72 9.91
CA ARG A 307 -35.52 -14.80 8.65
C ARG A 307 -36.06 -16.19 8.38
N HIS A 308 -35.34 -17.24 8.74
CA HIS A 308 -35.78 -18.63 8.57
C HIS A 308 -36.66 -19.14 9.73
N GLY A 309 -36.59 -18.52 10.91
CA GLY A 309 -37.42 -18.87 12.07
C GLY A 309 -38.84 -18.29 12.08
N HIS A 310 -39.22 -17.49 11.07
CA HIS A 310 -40.56 -16.89 10.96
C HIS A 310 -41.52 -17.64 10.02
N SER A 311 -41.12 -18.79 9.46
CA SER A 311 -41.96 -19.59 8.54
C SER A 311 -42.39 -20.96 9.09
N SER A 312 -42.66 -21.07 10.39
CA SER A 312 -43.32 -22.27 10.93
C SER A 312 -43.91 -21.99 12.31
N ARG A 313 -45.10 -21.37 12.34
CA ARG A 313 -46.10 -21.75 13.34
C ARG A 313 -46.67 -23.10 12.88
N PRO A 314 -46.58 -24.19 13.66
CA PRO A 314 -47.33 -25.38 13.34
C PRO A 314 -48.79 -25.11 13.72
N ASP A 315 -49.68 -25.10 12.74
CA ASP A 315 -51.10 -25.26 13.00
C ASP A 315 -51.30 -26.61 13.67
N SER A 316 -51.80 -26.57 14.90
CA SER A 316 -52.22 -27.73 15.66
C SER A 316 -53.43 -28.37 14.99
N ASN A 317 -53.25 -29.55 14.39
CA ASN A 317 -54.34 -30.48 14.16
C ASN A 317 -53.84 -31.92 14.38
N PRO A 318 -54.34 -32.64 15.40
CA PRO A 318 -53.98 -34.04 15.61
C PRO A 318 -54.97 -34.92 14.83
N ALA A 319 -54.49 -35.54 13.76
CA ALA A 319 -55.16 -36.71 13.20
C ALA A 319 -54.09 -37.74 12.85
N GLU A 320 -54.21 -38.87 13.53
CA GLU A 320 -53.43 -40.09 13.39
C GLU A 320 -53.35 -40.54 11.94
N THR A 321 -52.19 -41.04 11.53
CA THR A 321 -52.11 -42.40 10.97
C THR A 321 -50.66 -42.89 10.97
N SER A 322 -50.55 -44.13 11.40
CA SER A 322 -49.37 -44.99 11.48
C SER A 322 -48.58 -45.09 10.18
N HIS A 323 -47.24 -45.07 10.26
CA HIS A 323 -46.36 -46.18 9.86
C HIS A 323 -44.88 -45.85 10.14
N SER A 324 -44.18 -46.82 10.73
CA SER A 324 -42.74 -46.86 11.08
C SER A 324 -41.97 -47.62 9.97
N PRO A 325 -40.63 -47.81 10.02
CA PRO A 325 -39.52 -46.86 9.91
C PRO A 325 -38.53 -47.24 8.76
N LEU A 326 -37.46 -46.43 8.56
CA LEU A 326 -36.21 -46.74 7.82
C LEU A 326 -36.22 -46.69 6.28
N HIS A 327 -35.78 -45.55 5.70
CA HIS A 327 -34.96 -45.57 4.47
C HIS A 327 -34.23 -44.23 4.22
N TRP A 328 -33.21 -43.93 5.03
CA TRP A 328 -32.22 -42.89 4.70
C TRP A 328 -30.81 -43.49 4.84
N LEU A 329 -30.37 -44.30 3.88
CA LEU A 329 -28.95 -44.45 3.57
C LEU A 329 -28.80 -45.21 2.24
N LYS A 330 -28.10 -44.58 1.28
CA LYS A 330 -27.56 -45.09 -0.01
C LYS A 330 -28.22 -44.51 -1.28
N ALA A 331 -27.37 -43.77 -2.00
CA ALA A 331 -27.27 -43.53 -3.46
C ALA A 331 -27.04 -42.02 -3.68
N LYS A 332 -26.01 -41.54 -4.37
CA LYS A 332 -25.05 -42.15 -5.30
C LYS A 332 -23.83 -41.21 -5.43
N LEU A 333 -22.65 -41.78 -5.25
CA LEU A 333 -21.43 -41.39 -5.95
C LEU A 333 -21.60 -41.67 -7.46
N ASN A 334 -20.78 -40.97 -8.25
CA ASN A 334 -20.41 -41.17 -9.66
C ASN A 334 -21.30 -40.58 -10.77
N SER A 335 -20.79 -39.52 -11.41
CA SER A 335 -20.49 -39.43 -12.86
C SER A 335 -19.85 -38.05 -13.12
N HIS A 336 -18.53 -37.94 -13.32
CA HIS A 336 -17.87 -37.86 -14.64
C HIS A 336 -18.55 -36.90 -15.62
N TRP A 337 -17.81 -35.90 -16.12
CA TRP A 337 -17.59 -35.55 -17.55
C TRP A 337 -16.97 -34.13 -17.68
N LEU A 338 -15.71 -34.10 -18.15
CA LEU A 338 -15.09 -32.99 -18.90
C LEU A 338 -15.54 -33.08 -20.37
N PRO A 339 -15.40 -32.01 -21.16
CA PRO A 339 -14.86 -32.21 -22.50
C PRO A 339 -13.69 -31.27 -22.82
N GLU A 340 -12.60 -31.88 -23.28
CA GLU A 340 -11.54 -31.30 -24.11
C GLU A 340 -12.07 -31.02 -25.52
N TRP A 341 -11.60 -29.95 -26.17
CA TRP A 341 -11.64 -29.82 -27.64
C TRP A 341 -10.26 -29.43 -28.17
N HIS A 342 -9.80 -30.22 -29.14
CA HIS A 342 -8.49 -30.21 -29.76
C HIS A 342 -8.32 -29.13 -30.86
N ALA A 343 -7.04 -28.86 -31.11
CA ALA A 343 -6.48 -28.08 -32.21
C ALA A 343 -6.82 -28.58 -33.63
N HIS A 344 -6.78 -27.66 -34.60
CA HIS A 344 -6.39 -27.97 -35.97
C HIS A 344 -5.43 -26.91 -36.51
N ALA A 345 -4.30 -27.38 -37.04
CA ALA A 345 -3.34 -26.63 -37.83
C ALA A 345 -3.42 -27.05 -39.30
N THR A 346 -2.89 -26.17 -40.17
CA THR A 346 -2.40 -26.38 -41.56
C THR A 346 -3.51 -26.38 -42.64
N THR A 347 -3.46 -25.58 -43.73
CA THR A 347 -2.41 -25.52 -44.77
C THR A 347 -2.68 -24.38 -45.80
N GLN A 348 -1.64 -23.60 -46.17
CA GLN A 348 -1.19 -23.01 -47.49
C GLN A 348 -2.24 -22.36 -48.47
N MET A 349 -1.95 -21.46 -49.42
CA MET A 349 -0.75 -20.87 -50.06
C MET A 349 -1.18 -19.68 -50.96
N THR A 350 -0.23 -18.79 -51.32
CA THR A 350 -0.10 -18.00 -52.57
C THR A 350 -1.14 -16.95 -52.97
N ARG A 351 -0.75 -15.66 -52.96
CA ARG A 351 -0.14 -14.96 -54.11
C ARG A 351 0.55 -13.68 -53.69
#